data_AF-A0AAW1V542-F1
#
_entry.id   AF-A0AAW1V542-F1
#
_cell.length_a   1.000
_cell.length_b   1.000
_cell.length_c   1.000
_cell.angle_alpha   90.00
_cell.angle_beta   90.00
_cell.angle_gamma   90.00
#
_symmetry.space_group_name_H-M   'P 1'
#
loop_
_entity.id
_entity.type
_entity.pdbx_description
1 polymer ?
#
loop_
_entity_poly.entity_id
_entity_poly.type
_entity_poly.pdbx_seq_one_letter_code
_entity_poly.pdbx_strand_id
1 'polypeptide(L)'
;MYSLKFIIVLIAVVVILEAKEEKNQDKEIFKKCAEANDLDSTKMKEMWKMYVSENKSGKSGGSIPKQFLCAHKCILEEKGFLSKTTLDIEKIKKSELLKQLIKEENVDAYLKCMKPIKIKKCEDLAEVFECHKKYF
;
A
#
# COMPACT_ATOMS: atom_id res chain seq x y z
N MET A 1 -1.80 -16.56 41.01
CA MET A 1 -1.99 -15.21 40.43
C MET A 1 -0.76 -14.88 39.61
N TYR A 2 -0.89 -14.69 38.29
CA TYR A 2 0.25 -14.29 37.46
C TYR A 2 0.67 -12.86 37.84
N SER A 3 1.97 -12.65 38.01
CA SER A 3 2.53 -11.30 38.22
C SER A 3 2.14 -10.39 37.06
N LEU A 4 1.78 -9.13 37.35
CA LEU A 4 1.50 -8.11 36.34
C LEU A 4 2.61 -8.02 35.27
N LYS A 5 3.87 -8.27 35.67
CA LYS A 5 5.02 -8.31 34.76
C LYS A 5 4.94 -9.45 33.73
N PHE A 6 4.35 -10.58 34.09
CA PHE A 6 4.19 -11.75 33.21
C PHE A 6 3.13 -11.51 32.13
N ILE A 7 2.04 -10.81 32.47
CA ILE A 7 0.96 -10.46 31.54
C ILE A 7 1.47 -9.48 30.46
N ILE A 8 2.26 -8.47 30.85
CA ILE A 8 2.85 -7.50 29.91
C ILE A 8 3.77 -8.19 28.89
N VAL A 9 4.58 -9.17 29.33
CA VAL A 9 5.48 -9.92 28.44
C VAL A 9 4.68 -10.75 27.42
N LEU A 10 3.60 -11.41 27.84
CA LEU A 10 2.76 -12.19 26.93
C LEU A 10 2.10 -11.31 25.86
N ILE A 11 1.56 -10.15 26.24
CA ILE A 11 0.96 -9.20 25.29
C ILE A 11 2.02 -8.71 24.29
N ALA A 12 3.22 -8.35 24.75
CA ALA A 12 4.29 -7.92 23.87
C ALA A 12 4.72 -9.01 22.87
N VAL A 13 4.80 -10.28 23.30
CA VAL A 13 5.13 -11.40 22.41
C VAL A 13 4.04 -11.62 21.36
N VAL A 14 2.75 -11.56 21.74
CA VAL A 14 1.64 -11.69 20.79
C VAL A 14 1.69 -10.56 19.75
N VAL A 15 1.86 -9.31 20.18
CA VAL A 15 1.95 -8.15 19.27
C VAL A 15 3.13 -8.28 18.30
N ILE A 16 4.30 -8.76 18.75
CA ILE A 16 5.48 -8.96 17.89
C ILE A 16 5.22 -10.07 16.86
N LEU A 17 4.54 -11.16 17.27
CA LEU A 17 4.19 -12.26 16.38
C LEU A 17 3.19 -11.81 15.30
N GLU A 18 2.15 -11.08 15.68
CA GLU A 18 1.16 -10.52 14.76
C GLU A 18 1.81 -9.60 13.73
N ALA A 19 2.68 -8.68 14.15
CA ALA A 19 3.40 -7.78 13.25
C ALA A 19 4.34 -8.52 12.28
N LYS A 20 4.95 -9.63 12.72
CA LYS A 20 5.82 -10.45 11.87
C LYS A 20 5.02 -11.25 10.84
N GLU A 21 3.85 -11.74 11.23
CA GLU A 21 2.93 -12.44 10.33
C GLU A 21 2.37 -11.50 9.26
N GLU A 22 1.91 -10.31 9.64
CA GLU A 22 1.42 -9.29 8.69
C GLU A 22 2.51 -8.92 7.67
N LYS A 23 3.76 -8.73 8.12
CA LYS A 23 4.89 -8.45 7.23
C LYS A 23 5.20 -9.60 6.26
N ASN A 24 4.94 -10.84 6.65
CA ASN A 24 5.13 -12.00 5.77
C ASN A 24 3.99 -12.10 4.76
N GLN A 25 2.73 -11.93 5.19
CA GLN A 25 1.57 -11.91 4.30
C GLN A 25 1.70 -10.79 3.24
N ASP A 26 2.16 -9.61 3.64
CA ASP A 26 2.39 -8.49 2.73
C ASP A 26 3.40 -8.80 1.62
N LYS A 27 4.48 -9.51 1.97
CA LYS A 27 5.48 -9.94 0.98
C LYS A 27 4.92 -10.97 0.02
N GLU A 28 4.12 -11.90 0.51
CA GLU A 28 3.49 -12.93 -0.32
C GLU A 28 2.46 -12.31 -1.27
N ILE A 29 1.60 -11.42 -0.79
CA ILE A 29 0.64 -10.66 -1.60
C ILE A 29 1.38 -9.87 -2.68
N PHE A 30 2.44 -9.14 -2.30
CA PHE A 30 3.22 -8.35 -3.25
C PHE A 30 3.85 -9.22 -4.34
N LYS A 31 4.43 -10.36 -3.96
CA LYS A 31 5.01 -11.32 -4.91
C LYS A 31 3.94 -11.90 -5.84
N LYS A 32 2.84 -12.40 -5.28
CA LYS A 32 1.71 -12.97 -6.02
C LYS A 32 1.14 -11.98 -7.04
N CYS A 33 0.90 -10.73 -6.63
CA CYS A 33 0.32 -9.71 -7.50
C CYS A 33 1.30 -9.21 -8.56
N ALA A 34 2.61 -9.18 -8.27
CA ALA A 34 3.61 -8.90 -9.29
C ALA A 34 3.63 -10.00 -10.36
N GLU A 35 3.72 -11.27 -9.93
CA GLU A 35 3.79 -12.43 -10.83
C GLU A 35 2.54 -12.55 -11.71
N ALA A 36 1.36 -12.28 -11.15
CA ALA A 36 0.09 -12.27 -11.89
C ALA A 36 0.00 -11.17 -12.98
N ASN A 37 0.93 -10.21 -12.98
CA ASN A 37 0.97 -9.09 -13.93
C ASN A 37 2.29 -9.01 -14.70
N ASP A 38 2.98 -10.15 -14.86
CA ASP A 38 4.25 -10.28 -15.59
C ASP A 38 5.37 -9.38 -15.04
N LEU A 39 5.34 -9.14 -13.72
CA LEU A 39 6.37 -8.45 -12.97
C LEU A 39 7.03 -9.41 -11.99
N ASP A 40 8.34 -9.33 -11.83
CA ASP A 40 8.98 -9.93 -10.66
C ASP A 40 9.05 -8.90 -9.50
N SER A 41 9.33 -9.41 -8.31
CA SER A 41 9.41 -8.56 -7.10
C SER A 41 10.51 -7.49 -7.15
N THR A 42 11.56 -7.68 -7.96
CA THR A 42 12.64 -6.71 -8.18
C THR A 42 12.12 -5.58 -9.06
N LYS A 43 11.54 -5.90 -10.22
CA LYS A 43 10.97 -4.93 -11.16
C LYS A 43 9.85 -4.10 -10.53
N MET A 44 9.00 -4.73 -9.72
CA MET A 44 7.95 -4.00 -8.99
C MET A 44 8.54 -3.01 -7.97
N LYS A 45 9.61 -3.38 -7.27
CA LYS A 45 10.33 -2.46 -6.35
C LYS A 45 11.05 -1.35 -7.09
N GLU A 46 11.65 -1.63 -8.25
CA GLU A 46 12.28 -0.62 -9.10
C GLU A 46 11.25 0.38 -9.59
N MET A 47 10.12 -0.07 -10.11
CA MET A 47 9.01 0.81 -10.52
C MET A 47 8.49 1.67 -9.37
N TRP A 48 8.35 1.09 -8.16
CA TRP A 48 8.00 1.86 -6.97
C TRP A 48 9.05 2.93 -6.63
N LYS A 49 10.34 2.58 -6.67
CA LYS A 49 11.43 3.53 -6.43
C LYS A 49 11.47 4.64 -7.48
N MET A 50 11.30 4.31 -8.76
CA MET A 50 11.23 5.30 -9.83
C MET A 50 10.07 6.26 -9.59
N TYR A 51 8.87 5.72 -9.33
CA TYR A 51 7.70 6.53 -9.00
C TYR A 51 7.98 7.50 -7.83
N VAL A 52 8.51 7.02 -6.69
CA VAL A 52 8.82 7.89 -5.54
C VAL A 52 9.92 8.90 -5.87
N SER A 53 10.98 8.49 -6.56
CA SER A 53 12.14 9.32 -6.87
C SER A 53 11.84 10.41 -7.91
N GLU A 54 11.11 10.09 -8.97
CA GLU A 54 10.70 11.04 -10.01
C GLU A 54 9.82 12.15 -9.40
N ASN A 55 8.91 11.78 -8.50
CA ASN A 55 8.02 12.73 -7.83
C ASN A 55 8.76 13.68 -6.89
N LYS A 56 9.76 13.20 -6.13
CA LYS A 56 10.63 14.06 -5.30
C LYS A 56 11.44 15.07 -6.12
N SER A 57 11.75 14.71 -7.36
CA SER A 57 12.55 15.57 -8.27
C SER A 57 11.71 16.57 -9.07
N GLY A 58 10.37 16.56 -8.92
CA GLY A 58 9.48 17.46 -9.66
C GLY A 58 9.44 17.20 -11.18
N LYS A 59 9.98 16.07 -11.65
CA LYS A 59 9.96 15.70 -13.08
C LYS A 59 8.61 15.07 -13.42
N SER A 60 7.79 15.83 -14.14
CA SER A 60 6.61 15.31 -14.84
C SER A 60 7.06 14.64 -16.14
N GLY A 61 6.85 13.32 -16.30
CA GLY A 61 7.09 12.74 -17.63
C GLY A 61 6.99 11.22 -17.81
N GLY A 62 6.97 10.42 -16.75
CA GLY A 62 6.77 8.97 -16.89
C GLY A 62 5.30 8.58 -16.90
N SER A 63 4.82 7.96 -17.98
CA SER A 63 3.54 7.23 -17.94
C SER A 63 3.71 6.01 -17.04
N ILE A 64 2.87 5.87 -16.00
CA ILE A 64 2.94 4.71 -15.11
C ILE A 64 2.62 3.43 -15.91
N PRO A 65 3.49 2.40 -15.91
CA PRO A 65 3.24 1.18 -16.67
C PRO A 65 1.92 0.51 -16.25
N LYS A 66 1.12 0.06 -17.24
CA LYS A 66 -0.15 -0.63 -16.98
C LYS A 66 0.02 -1.81 -16.03
N GLN A 67 1.03 -2.65 -16.24
CA GLN A 67 1.34 -3.81 -15.38
C GLN A 67 1.51 -3.41 -13.91
N PHE A 68 2.16 -2.27 -13.65
CA PHE A 68 2.36 -1.75 -12.30
C PHE A 68 1.04 -1.28 -11.65
N LEU A 69 0.18 -0.62 -12.44
CA LEU A 69 -1.17 -0.24 -11.99
C LEU A 69 -2.02 -1.49 -11.70
N CYS A 70 -1.94 -2.53 -12.54
CA CYS A 70 -2.71 -3.76 -12.35
C CYS A 70 -2.19 -4.60 -11.17
N ALA A 71 -0.88 -4.64 -10.95
CA ALA A 71 -0.30 -5.21 -9.74
C ALA A 71 -0.76 -4.46 -8.48
N HIS A 72 -0.83 -3.12 -8.50
CA HIS A 72 -1.38 -2.35 -7.37
C HIS A 72 -2.86 -2.60 -7.13
N LYS A 73 -3.68 -2.68 -8.20
CA LYS A 73 -5.09 -3.06 -8.08
C LYS A 73 -5.24 -4.43 -7.40
N CYS A 74 -4.44 -5.41 -7.82
CA CYS A 74 -4.42 -6.73 -7.19
C CYS A 74 -4.06 -6.65 -5.70
N ILE A 75 -3.04 -5.87 -5.31
CA ILE A 75 -2.66 -5.70 -3.89
C ILE A 75 -3.82 -5.11 -3.08
N LEU A 76 -4.52 -4.11 -3.64
CA LEU A 76 -5.69 -3.51 -2.98
C LEU A 76 -6.83 -4.52 -2.81
N GLU A 77 -7.05 -5.40 -3.78
CA GLU A 77 -8.07 -6.46 -3.71
C GLU A 77 -7.70 -7.54 -2.68
N GLU A 78 -6.46 -8.05 -2.72
CA GLU A 78 -5.97 -9.09 -1.80
C GLU A 78 -5.92 -8.61 -0.34
N LYS A 79 -5.58 -7.33 -0.10
CA LYS A 79 -5.67 -6.73 1.23
C LYS A 79 -7.10 -6.41 1.65
N GLY A 80 -8.08 -6.58 0.76
CA GLY A 80 -9.47 -6.20 0.96
C GLY A 80 -9.65 -4.70 1.20
N PHE A 81 -8.78 -3.88 0.62
CA PHE A 81 -8.90 -2.42 0.55
C PHE A 81 -9.77 -2.00 -0.63
N LEU A 82 -9.90 -2.85 -1.66
CA LEU A 82 -10.79 -2.64 -2.80
C LEU A 82 -11.85 -3.73 -2.81
N SER A 83 -13.12 -3.34 -2.69
CA SER A 83 -14.27 -4.25 -2.82
C SER A 83 -15.11 -3.85 -4.03
N LYS A 84 -15.22 -4.75 -5.01
CA LYS A 84 -15.80 -4.54 -6.35
C LYS A 84 -15.09 -3.41 -7.11
N THR A 85 -15.40 -2.16 -6.77
CA THR A 85 -14.85 -0.95 -7.39
C THR A 85 -14.59 0.17 -6.40
N THR A 86 -14.83 -0.05 -5.11
CA THR A 86 -14.80 0.99 -4.08
C THR A 86 -13.68 0.73 -3.09
N LEU A 87 -12.88 1.75 -2.83
CA LEU A 87 -11.84 1.71 -1.81
C LEU A 87 -12.42 1.86 -0.40
N ASP A 88 -12.02 0.98 0.49
CA ASP A 88 -12.26 1.07 1.92
C ASP A 88 -11.19 1.98 2.56
N ILE A 89 -11.47 3.28 2.51
CA ILE A 89 -10.58 4.34 3.01
C ILE A 89 -10.30 4.19 4.51
N GLU A 90 -11.28 3.73 5.29
CA GLU A 90 -11.12 3.52 6.73
C GLU A 90 -10.13 2.40 7.02
N LYS A 91 -10.19 1.32 6.23
CA LYS A 91 -9.25 0.21 6.34
C LYS A 91 -7.85 0.61 5.88
N ILE A 92 -7.72 1.37 4.80
CA ILE A 92 -6.43 1.90 4.32
C ILE A 92 -5.80 2.83 5.36
N LYS A 93 -6.60 3.73 5.97
CA LYS A 93 -6.15 4.67 7.02
C LYS A 93 -5.54 3.96 8.22
N LYS A 94 -6.08 2.79 8.58
CA LYS A 94 -5.64 2.00 9.74
C LYS A 94 -4.44 1.10 9.42
N SER A 95 -4.04 0.95 8.16
CA SER A 95 -2.96 0.05 7.77
C SER A 95 -1.59 0.57 8.22
N GLU A 96 -0.76 -0.34 8.75
CA GLU A 96 0.64 -0.03 9.09
C GLU A 96 1.45 0.38 7.85
N LEU A 97 1.09 -0.17 6.68
CA LEU A 97 1.73 0.15 5.40
C LEU A 97 1.57 1.65 5.04
N LEU A 98 0.40 2.25 5.28
CA LEU A 98 0.20 3.68 5.05
C LEU A 98 1.07 4.53 5.98
N LYS A 99 1.15 4.16 7.26
CA LYS A 99 1.96 4.87 8.27
C LYS A 99 3.45 4.83 7.95
N GLN A 100 3.93 3.78 7.30
CA GLN A 100 5.32 3.67 6.85
C GLN A 100 5.61 4.50 5.59
N LEU A 101 4.59 4.77 4.77
CA LEU A 101 4.75 5.44 3.48
C LEU A 101 4.56 6.95 3.55
N ILE A 102 3.65 7.44 4.40
CA ILE A 102 3.23 8.83 4.45
C ILE A 102 3.33 9.35 5.89
N LYS A 103 3.87 10.56 6.06
CA LYS A 103 3.86 11.26 7.36
C LYS A 103 2.42 11.44 7.83
N GLU A 104 2.18 11.27 9.13
CA GLU A 104 0.82 11.33 9.73
C GLU A 104 0.03 12.59 9.33
N GLU A 105 0.70 13.75 9.30
CA GLU A 105 0.13 15.04 8.89
C GLU A 105 -0.41 15.08 7.44
N ASN A 106 0.11 14.22 6.56
CA ASN A 106 -0.28 14.13 5.15
C ASN A 106 -1.30 13.02 4.86
N VAL A 107 -1.63 12.18 5.84
CA VAL A 107 -2.51 11.01 5.65
C VAL A 107 -3.89 11.44 5.13
N ASP A 108 -4.53 12.42 5.75
CA ASP A 108 -5.87 12.85 5.31
C ASP A 108 -5.85 13.48 3.92
N ALA A 109 -4.78 14.19 3.55
CA ALA A 109 -4.61 14.76 2.22
C ALA A 109 -4.36 13.67 1.17
N TYR A 110 -3.53 12.67 1.51
CA TYR A 110 -3.31 11.48 0.69
C TYR A 110 -4.60 10.71 0.43
N LEU A 111 -5.41 10.46 1.47
CA LEU A 111 -6.68 9.74 1.33
C LEU A 111 -7.73 10.49 0.50
N LYS A 112 -7.64 11.84 0.40
CA LYS A 112 -8.51 12.61 -0.51
C LYS A 112 -8.26 12.27 -1.98
N CYS A 113 -7.05 11.87 -2.36
CA CYS A 113 -6.76 11.41 -3.73
C CYS A 113 -7.53 10.15 -4.13
N MET A 114 -7.98 9.36 -3.17
CA MET A 114 -8.73 8.13 -3.42
C MET A 114 -10.24 8.37 -3.51
N LYS A 115 -10.74 9.53 -3.06
CA LYS A 115 -12.17 9.87 -3.09
C LYS A 115 -12.49 10.77 -4.29
N PRO A 116 -13.58 10.55 -5.04
CA PRO A 116 -14.55 9.45 -5.01
C PRO A 116 -14.27 8.38 -6.08
N ILE A 117 -13.00 8.06 -6.36
CA ILE A 117 -12.61 7.30 -7.55
C ILE A 117 -13.14 5.86 -7.46
N LYS A 118 -13.93 5.47 -8.46
CA LYS A 118 -14.35 4.07 -8.65
C LYS A 118 -13.32 3.37 -9.51
N ILE A 119 -12.57 2.44 -8.93
CA ILE A 119 -11.56 1.66 -9.63
C ILE A 119 -12.25 0.48 -10.31
N LYS A 120 -12.61 0.63 -11.59
CA LYS A 120 -13.18 -0.47 -12.39
C LYS A 120 -12.08 -1.23 -13.12
N LYS A 121 -11.09 -0.51 -13.64
CA LYS A 121 -9.91 -1.05 -14.32
C LYS A 121 -8.66 -0.55 -13.62
N CYS A 122 -7.53 -1.22 -13.83
CA CYS A 122 -6.29 -0.84 -13.17
C CYS A 122 -5.80 0.55 -13.60
N GLU A 123 -6.08 0.98 -14.82
CA GLU A 123 -5.71 2.30 -15.31
C GLU A 123 -6.38 3.45 -14.55
N ASP A 124 -7.51 3.21 -13.89
CA ASP A 124 -8.18 4.22 -13.05
C ASP A 124 -7.30 4.62 -11.84
N LEU A 125 -6.32 3.78 -11.47
CA LEU A 125 -5.33 4.10 -10.44
C LEU A 125 -4.32 5.16 -10.91
N ALA A 126 -4.16 5.40 -12.23
CA ALA A 126 -3.21 6.41 -12.69
C ALA A 126 -3.52 7.79 -12.09
N GLU A 127 -4.80 8.18 -12.05
CA GLU A 127 -5.24 9.45 -11.45
C GLU A 127 -4.95 9.52 -9.94
N VAL A 128 -5.15 8.41 -9.24
CA VAL A 128 -4.83 8.28 -7.81
C VAL A 128 -3.33 8.49 -7.59
N PHE A 129 -2.50 7.84 -8.40
CA PHE A 129 -1.05 7.96 -8.33
C PHE A 129 -0.57 9.36 -8.68
N GLU A 130 -1.11 9.99 -9.73
CA GLU A 130 -0.80 11.38 -10.08
C GLU A 130 -1.11 12.35 -8.93
N CYS A 131 -2.23 12.13 -8.23
CA CYS A 131 -2.57 12.92 -7.06
C CYS A 131 -1.62 12.65 -5.87
N HIS A 132 -1.28 11.38 -5.62
CA HIS A 132 -0.38 10.98 -4.54
C HIS A 132 1.03 11.56 -4.67
N LYS A 133 1.49 11.90 -5.88
CA LYS A 133 2.83 12.49 -6.10
C LYS A 133 3.14 13.67 -5.19
N LYS A 134 2.11 14.45 -4.82
CA LYS A 134 2.25 15.66 -4.00
C LYS A 134 2.64 15.41 -2.54
N TYR A 135 2.61 14.14 -2.09
CA TYR A 135 2.81 13.76 -0.70
C TYR A 135 4.04 12.87 -0.47
N PHE A 136 4.82 12.59 -1.52
CA PHE A 136 6.06 11.81 -1.49
C PHE A 136 7.29 12.67 -1.76
#